data_AF-A0A933CN19-F1
#
_entry.id   AF-A0A933CN19-F1
#
_cell.length_a   1.000
_cell.length_b   1.000
_cell.length_c   1.000
_cell.angle_alpha   90.00
_cell.angle_beta   90.00
_cell.angle_gamma   90.00
#
_symmetry.space_group_name_H-M   'P 1'
#
loop_
_entity.id
_entity.type
_entity.pdbx_description
1 polymer ?
#
loop_
_entity_poly.entity_id
_entity_poly.type
_entity_poly.pdbx_seq_one_letter_code
_entity_poly.pdbx_strand_id
1 'polypeptide(L)'
;MSSPPPTDQSLWWLLPGALLSLFLVHAMVEFTAALLAKRPRPRTQPLTAEELRERLFELNDRRLPVRLVPGRDCDFELHCDPVEDSWYEPFARVRFTTYYRARLLLDESTREARWNELMRGSNFFLGFDGWVPRFQFSFWFFMGLGNFVWYGRAYGLRPGFPPQIGAVRDFKFDTAKIKSQVSETITRAGWTFRPVIWWFEATHGGVRFLQALLPGPLWRVSLRRFWAVLYPVSYFLAIGALMQVGGTQAWTPHNLGILAFISAIWWGIWGLLAWMLLGFPAFWRRKARASGE
;
A
#
# COMPACT_ATOMS: atom_id res chain seq x y z
N MET A 1 22.57 46.81 -22.19
CA MET A 1 22.15 45.44 -22.49
C MET A 1 20.95 45.13 -21.61
N SER A 2 19.74 45.15 -22.18
CA SER A 2 18.51 44.79 -21.48
C SER A 2 18.46 43.27 -21.33
N SER A 3 18.36 42.81 -20.09
CA SER A 3 18.10 41.40 -19.79
C SER A 3 16.81 40.97 -20.51
N PRO A 4 16.80 39.84 -21.23
CA PRO A 4 15.57 39.36 -21.86
C PRO A 4 14.49 39.14 -20.80
N PRO A 5 13.21 39.33 -21.14
CA PRO A 5 12.12 39.18 -20.19
C PRO A 5 12.10 37.75 -19.61
N PRO A 6 11.81 37.60 -18.30
CA PRO A 6 11.89 36.31 -17.59
C PRO A 6 10.89 35.24 -18.09
N THR A 7 10.00 35.60 -19.01
CA THR A 7 8.93 34.74 -19.54
C THR A 7 9.36 33.76 -20.63
N ASP A 8 10.57 33.88 -21.19
CA ASP A 8 11.10 32.94 -22.21
C ASP A 8 11.98 31.81 -21.63
N GLN A 9 12.12 31.74 -20.30
CA GLN A 9 12.86 30.64 -19.67
C GLN A 9 12.02 29.36 -19.70
N SER A 10 12.35 28.48 -20.65
CA SER A 10 11.78 27.14 -20.81
C SER A 10 11.61 26.44 -19.45
N LEU A 11 10.40 25.99 -19.11
CA LEU A 11 10.07 25.33 -17.84
C LEU A 11 10.82 24.01 -17.58
N TRP A 12 11.60 23.51 -18.54
CA TRP A 12 12.40 22.30 -18.41
C TRP A 12 13.37 22.31 -17.22
N TRP A 13 13.80 23.48 -16.74
CA TRP A 13 14.66 23.59 -15.55
C TRP A 13 13.95 23.22 -14.24
N LEU A 14 12.60 23.25 -14.20
CA LEU A 14 11.82 22.79 -13.05
C LEU A 14 11.68 21.26 -13.01
N LEU A 15 11.89 20.59 -14.15
CA LEU A 15 11.67 19.14 -14.28
C LEU A 15 12.50 18.32 -13.28
N PRO A 16 13.81 18.56 -13.06
CA PRO A 16 14.58 17.80 -12.08
C PRO A 16 14.04 17.97 -10.64
N GLY A 17 13.65 19.19 -10.26
CA GLY A 17 13.08 19.48 -8.95
C GLY A 17 11.71 18.83 -8.74
N ALA A 18 10.86 18.84 -9.78
CA ALA A 18 9.57 18.16 -9.77
C ALA A 18 9.73 16.63 -9.68
N LEU A 19 10.65 16.04 -10.46
CA LEU A 19 10.95 14.60 -10.42
C LEU A 19 11.52 14.18 -9.07
N LEU A 20 12.44 14.96 -8.50
CA LEU A 20 12.95 14.73 -7.15
C LEU A 20 11.81 14.78 -6.12
N SER A 21 10.96 15.81 -6.18
CA SER A 21 9.83 15.94 -5.26
C SER A 21 8.87 14.77 -5.33
N LEU A 22 8.53 14.31 -6.55
CA LEU A 22 7.70 13.11 -6.76
C LEU A 22 8.36 11.85 -6.20
N PHE A 23 9.67 11.69 -6.42
CA PHE A 23 10.44 10.60 -5.84
C PHE A 23 10.41 10.63 -4.30
N LEU A 24 10.48 11.80 -3.68
CA LEU A 24 10.41 11.95 -2.22
C LEU A 24 9.03 11.64 -1.64
N VAL A 25 7.97 12.08 -2.31
CA VAL A 25 6.61 11.70 -1.92
C VAL A 25 6.44 10.18 -2.02
N HIS A 26 6.93 9.57 -3.09
CA HIS A 26 6.90 8.11 -3.26
C HIS A 26 7.72 7.37 -2.20
N ALA A 27 8.93 7.84 -1.91
CA ALA A 27 9.79 7.33 -0.84
C ALA A 27 9.12 7.37 0.54
N MET A 28 8.43 8.47 0.83
CA MET A 28 7.71 8.70 2.07
C MET A 28 6.56 7.72 2.26
N VAL A 29 5.82 7.45 1.18
CA VAL A 29 4.72 6.49 1.14
C VAL A 29 5.23 5.08 1.47
N GLU A 30 6.35 4.65 0.87
CA GLU A 30 6.98 3.35 1.17
C GLU A 30 7.57 3.26 2.57
N PHE A 31 8.22 4.32 3.04
CA PHE A 31 8.71 4.37 4.42
C PHE A 31 7.56 4.20 5.42
N THR A 32 6.44 4.89 5.19
CA THR A 32 5.24 4.79 6.04
C THR A 32 4.66 3.38 6.01
N ALA A 33 4.58 2.74 4.84
CA ALA A 33 4.16 1.35 4.72
C ALA A 33 5.08 0.38 5.50
N ALA A 34 6.39 0.56 5.39
CA ALA A 34 7.38 -0.24 6.12
C ALA A 34 7.26 -0.11 7.65
N LEU A 35 6.79 1.03 8.15
CA LEU A 35 6.54 1.23 9.59
C LEU A 35 5.30 0.49 10.08
N LEU A 36 4.36 0.17 9.20
CA LEU A 36 3.16 -0.61 9.52
C LEU A 36 3.40 -2.12 9.50
N ALA A 37 4.64 -2.56 9.27
CA ALA A 37 5.02 -3.96 9.31
C ALA A 37 4.82 -4.55 10.70
N LYS A 38 4.05 -5.64 10.79
CA LYS A 38 3.84 -6.42 12.01
C LYS A 38 4.90 -7.50 12.09
N ARG A 39 5.70 -7.47 13.16
CA ARG A 39 6.79 -8.43 13.37
C ARG A 39 6.34 -9.61 14.22
N PRO A 40 6.91 -10.80 14.01
CA PRO A 40 6.68 -11.93 14.88
C PRO A 40 7.20 -11.63 16.29
N ARG A 41 6.70 -12.37 17.29
CA ARG A 41 7.22 -12.25 18.65
C ARG A 41 8.72 -12.64 18.67
N PRO A 42 9.53 -12.01 19.53
CA PRO A 42 10.91 -12.42 19.68
C PRO A 42 11.00 -13.91 20.03
N ARG A 43 11.96 -14.63 19.42
CA ARG A 43 12.20 -16.08 19.58
C ARG A 43 11.15 -17.02 18.96
N THR A 44 10.19 -16.53 18.17
CA THR A 44 9.41 -17.40 17.31
C THR A 44 10.32 -18.00 16.23
N GLN A 45 10.37 -19.33 16.11
CA GLN A 45 11.09 -19.98 15.02
C GLN A 45 10.30 -19.79 13.72
N PRO A 46 10.94 -19.27 12.64
CA PRO A 46 10.28 -19.10 11.36
C PRO A 46 10.04 -20.45 10.70
N LEU A 47 8.81 -20.69 10.26
CA LEU A 47 8.46 -21.80 9.38
C LEU A 47 9.02 -21.58 7.98
N THR A 48 9.10 -22.64 7.18
CA THR A 48 9.41 -22.53 5.75
C THR A 48 8.29 -21.82 4.98
N ALA A 49 8.59 -21.28 3.80
CA ALA A 49 7.58 -20.66 2.94
C ALA A 49 6.44 -21.64 2.62
N GLU A 50 6.78 -22.91 2.35
CA GLU A 50 5.83 -23.97 2.03
C GLU A 50 4.90 -24.29 3.20
N GLU A 51 5.44 -24.43 4.42
CA GLU A 51 4.63 -24.65 5.63
C GLU A 51 3.72 -23.46 5.93
N LEU A 52 4.24 -22.24 5.78
CA LEU A 52 3.43 -21.03 5.91
C LEU A 52 2.34 -21.00 4.83
N ARG A 53 2.66 -21.43 3.62
CA ARG A 53 1.74 -21.44 2.49
C ARG A 53 0.55 -22.37 2.77
N GLU A 54 0.82 -23.56 3.28
CA GLU A 54 -0.22 -24.53 3.69
C GLU A 54 -1.12 -23.94 4.78
N ARG A 55 -0.55 -23.36 5.84
CA ARG A 55 -1.33 -22.71 6.92
C ARG A 55 -2.19 -21.55 6.43
N LEU A 56 -1.74 -20.81 5.42
CA LEU A 56 -2.53 -19.74 4.82
C LEU A 56 -3.71 -20.29 4.01
N PHE A 57 -3.56 -21.42 3.31
CA PHE A 57 -4.67 -22.07 2.63
C PHE A 57 -5.72 -22.65 3.58
N GLU A 58 -5.33 -23.07 4.78
CA GLU A 58 -6.27 -23.49 5.83
C GLU A 58 -7.22 -22.38 6.29
N LEU A 59 -6.88 -21.10 6.04
CA LEU A 59 -7.78 -19.98 6.33
C LEU A 59 -9.00 -19.91 5.40
N ASN A 60 -8.98 -20.66 4.29
CA ASN A 60 -10.09 -20.69 3.34
C ASN A 60 -11.29 -21.46 3.92
N ASP A 61 -12.23 -20.73 4.51
CA ASP A 61 -13.53 -21.26 4.88
C ASP A 61 -14.48 -21.19 3.66
N ARG A 62 -15.07 -22.33 3.28
CA ARG A 62 -16.09 -22.42 2.21
C ARG A 62 -17.30 -21.52 2.45
N ARG A 63 -17.56 -21.13 3.71
CA ARG A 63 -18.70 -20.27 4.09
C ARG A 63 -18.46 -18.78 3.86
N LEU A 64 -17.20 -18.38 3.64
CA LEU A 64 -16.81 -17.00 3.39
C LEU A 64 -16.73 -16.75 1.87
N PRO A 65 -17.15 -15.57 1.39
CA PRO A 65 -17.08 -15.19 -0.03
C PRO A 65 -15.65 -14.87 -0.49
N VAL A 66 -14.65 -15.23 0.30
CA VAL A 66 -13.27 -14.79 0.13
C VAL A 66 -12.36 -15.99 0.21
N ARG A 67 -11.52 -16.17 -0.81
CA ARG A 67 -10.60 -17.29 -0.92
C ARG A 67 -9.21 -16.79 -1.27
N LEU A 68 -8.21 -17.28 -0.56
CA LEU A 68 -6.81 -17.22 -0.94
C LEU A 68 -6.58 -18.31 -1.99
N VAL A 69 -6.21 -17.91 -3.20
CA VAL A 69 -5.88 -18.81 -4.30
C VAL A 69 -4.40 -18.65 -4.66
N PRO A 70 -3.75 -19.67 -5.24
CA PRO A 70 -2.41 -19.51 -5.78
C PRO A 70 -2.37 -18.36 -6.81
N GLY A 71 -1.39 -17.47 -6.68
CA GLY A 71 -1.17 -16.40 -7.63
C GLY A 71 -0.34 -16.86 -8.84
N ARG A 72 -0.41 -16.11 -9.95
CA ARG A 72 0.40 -16.39 -11.15
C ARG A 72 1.85 -15.89 -11.03
N ASP A 73 2.02 -14.71 -10.44
CA ASP A 73 3.32 -14.04 -10.25
C ASP A 73 3.52 -13.63 -8.78
N CYS A 74 2.79 -14.27 -7.88
CA CYS A 74 2.88 -14.13 -6.43
C CYS A 74 2.39 -15.42 -5.77
N ASP A 75 2.74 -15.67 -4.52
CA ASP A 75 2.35 -16.91 -3.82
C ASP A 75 0.84 -17.00 -3.63
N PHE A 76 0.18 -15.87 -3.32
CA PHE A 76 -1.27 -15.84 -3.17
C PHE A 76 -1.92 -14.60 -3.76
N GLU A 77 -3.15 -14.82 -4.20
CA GLU A 77 -4.10 -13.77 -4.46
C GLU A 77 -5.37 -13.99 -3.64
N LEU A 78 -5.87 -12.92 -3.04
CA LEU A 78 -7.19 -12.94 -2.43
C LEU A 78 -8.23 -12.62 -3.50
N HIS A 79 -9.12 -13.57 -3.73
CA HIS A 79 -10.27 -13.42 -4.61
C HIS A 79 -11.52 -13.28 -3.74
N CYS A 80 -12.30 -12.24 -4.01
CA CYS A 80 -13.61 -12.05 -3.40
C CYS A 80 -14.66 -12.41 -4.44
N ASP A 81 -15.34 -13.53 -4.25
CA ASP A 81 -16.51 -13.92 -5.03
C ASP A 81 -17.74 -14.00 -4.12
N PRO A 82 -18.60 -12.97 -4.13
CA PRO A 82 -19.80 -12.95 -3.31
C PRO A 82 -20.92 -13.89 -3.84
N VAL A 83 -20.78 -14.49 -5.03
CA VAL A 83 -21.80 -15.35 -5.65
C VAL A 83 -21.30 -16.81 -5.67
N GLU A 84 -22.14 -17.75 -5.26
CA GLU A 84 -21.77 -19.18 -5.24
C GLU A 84 -21.72 -19.78 -6.67
N ASP A 85 -20.80 -20.72 -6.89
CA ASP A 85 -20.60 -21.48 -8.15
C ASP A 85 -21.86 -22.24 -8.66
N SER A 86 -22.90 -22.35 -7.83
CA SER A 86 -24.14 -23.11 -8.08
C SER A 86 -25.20 -22.35 -8.90
N TRP A 87 -24.95 -21.09 -9.26
CA TRP A 87 -25.91 -20.21 -9.96
C TRP A 87 -25.50 -20.01 -11.43
N TYR A 88 -26.47 -19.90 -12.35
CA TYR A 88 -26.20 -19.76 -13.80
C TYR A 88 -25.28 -18.56 -14.11
N GLU A 89 -24.00 -18.85 -14.41
CA GLU A 89 -22.93 -17.90 -14.71
C GLU A 89 -23.27 -16.77 -15.72
N PRO A 90 -24.11 -16.98 -16.77
CA PRO A 90 -24.35 -15.92 -17.76
C PRO A 90 -25.17 -14.75 -17.20
N PHE A 91 -25.97 -14.98 -16.16
CA PHE A 91 -26.94 -14.01 -15.63
C PHE A 91 -26.76 -13.72 -14.13
N ALA A 92 -25.94 -14.50 -13.42
CA ALA A 92 -25.60 -14.30 -12.01
C ALA A 92 -24.53 -13.22 -11.77
N ARG A 93 -24.08 -12.50 -12.81
CA ARG A 93 -23.25 -11.30 -12.66
C ARG A 93 -24.08 -10.16 -12.07
N VAL A 94 -24.33 -10.24 -10.76
CA VAL A 94 -24.46 -9.06 -9.93
C VAL A 94 -23.32 -8.15 -10.33
N ARG A 95 -23.66 -6.96 -10.84
CA ARG A 95 -22.68 -6.00 -11.33
C ARG A 95 -21.94 -5.45 -10.11
N PHE A 96 -21.03 -6.24 -9.54
CA PHE A 96 -20.04 -5.78 -8.59
C PHE A 96 -19.16 -4.82 -9.34
N THR A 97 -19.50 -3.54 -9.21
CA THR A 97 -18.71 -2.46 -9.78
C THR A 97 -17.40 -2.32 -9.02
N THR A 98 -17.33 -2.79 -7.77
CA THR A 98 -16.12 -2.78 -6.94
C THR A 98 -15.46 -4.15 -6.88
N TYR A 99 -14.21 -4.19 -7.31
CA TYR A 99 -13.29 -5.33 -7.28
C TYR A 99 -12.21 -5.08 -6.24
N TYR A 100 -12.06 -6.02 -5.29
CA TYR A 100 -10.96 -6.03 -4.33
C TYR A 100 -10.06 -7.22 -4.61
N ARG A 101 -8.76 -6.98 -4.73
CA ARG A 101 -7.72 -7.99 -4.87
C ARG A 101 -6.61 -7.67 -3.89
N ALA A 102 -6.18 -8.67 -3.16
CA ALA A 102 -4.91 -8.58 -2.45
C ALA A 102 -3.92 -9.56 -3.05
N ARG A 103 -2.65 -9.18 -3.06
CA ARG A 103 -1.53 -10.05 -3.44
C ARG A 103 -0.64 -10.26 -2.24
N LEU A 104 -0.19 -11.48 -2.05
CA LEU A 104 0.78 -11.83 -1.03
C LEU A 104 1.97 -12.52 -1.67
N LEU A 105 3.16 -12.02 -1.35
CA LEU A 105 4.43 -12.62 -1.73
C LEU A 105 5.19 -13.03 -0.48
N LEU A 106 5.67 -14.26 -0.43
CA LEU A 106 6.51 -14.81 0.62
C LEU A 106 7.98 -14.70 0.19
N ASP A 107 8.75 -13.87 0.90
CA ASP A 107 10.19 -13.75 0.72
C ASP A 107 10.93 -14.54 1.80
N GLU A 108 11.32 -15.77 1.45
CA GLU A 108 12.05 -16.70 2.32
C GLU A 108 13.38 -16.12 2.82
N SER A 109 14.06 -15.31 2.00
CA SER A 109 15.38 -14.76 2.32
C SER A 109 15.34 -13.74 3.45
N THR A 110 14.26 -12.95 3.51
CA THR A 110 14.05 -11.92 4.53
C THR A 110 13.05 -12.34 5.60
N ARG A 111 12.36 -13.47 5.41
CA ARG A 111 11.21 -13.92 6.22
C ARG A 111 10.11 -12.85 6.29
N GLU A 112 9.89 -12.18 5.16
CA GLU A 112 8.86 -11.15 5.02
C GLU A 112 7.73 -11.64 4.10
N ALA A 113 6.50 -11.46 4.55
CA ALA A 113 5.30 -11.67 3.74
C ALA A 113 4.79 -10.29 3.29
N ARG A 114 4.93 -9.97 2.00
CA ARG A 114 4.61 -8.67 1.42
C ARG A 114 3.17 -8.67 0.93
N TRP A 115 2.35 -7.82 1.52
CA TRP A 115 0.90 -7.74 1.27
C TRP A 115 0.55 -6.45 0.54
N ASN A 116 0.04 -6.58 -0.69
CA ASN A 116 -0.46 -5.47 -1.49
C ASN A 116 -1.98 -5.53 -1.60
N GLU A 117 -2.66 -4.41 -1.41
CA GLU A 117 -4.11 -4.30 -1.59
C GLU A 117 -4.40 -3.39 -2.77
N LEU A 118 -5.23 -3.89 -3.69
CA LEU A 118 -5.69 -3.19 -4.85
C LEU A 118 -7.21 -3.24 -4.89
N MET A 119 -7.80 -2.09 -5.13
CA MET A 119 -9.22 -1.93 -5.06
C MET A 119 -9.66 -1.00 -6.18
N ARG A 120 -10.63 -1.44 -6.96
CA ARG A 120 -11.08 -0.74 -8.16
C ARG A 120 -12.59 -0.74 -8.17
N GLY A 121 -13.19 0.44 -8.26
CA GLY A 121 -14.61 0.58 -8.53
C GLY A 121 -14.88 1.17 -9.90
N SER A 122 -15.86 0.66 -10.62
CA SER A 122 -16.35 1.24 -11.86
C SER A 122 -17.86 1.11 -11.98
N ASN A 123 -18.58 2.22 -11.86
CA ASN A 123 -20.00 2.25 -12.18
C ASN A 123 -20.17 2.68 -13.64
N PHE A 124 -20.93 1.90 -14.40
CA PHE A 124 -21.34 2.26 -15.75
C PHE A 124 -22.85 2.12 -15.84
N PHE A 125 -23.54 3.20 -16.14
CA PHE A 125 -24.96 3.23 -16.46
C PHE A 125 -25.14 3.90 -17.82
N LEU A 126 -25.83 3.20 -18.71
CA LEU A 126 -26.28 3.71 -19.98
C LEU A 126 -27.74 3.29 -20.10
N GLY A 127 -28.65 4.25 -20.05
CA GLY A 127 -30.08 3.99 -20.06
C GLY A 127 -30.88 5.27 -20.04
N PHE A 128 -32.16 5.15 -19.68
CA PHE A 128 -33.06 6.28 -19.53
C PHE A 128 -33.54 6.36 -18.08
N ASP A 129 -33.66 7.57 -17.56
CA ASP A 129 -34.35 7.88 -16.30
C ASP A 129 -35.66 8.59 -16.69
N GLY A 130 -36.73 7.80 -16.80
CA GLY A 130 -37.94 8.20 -17.53
C GLY A 130 -37.66 8.33 -19.03
N TRP A 131 -37.84 9.53 -19.58
CA TRP A 131 -37.56 9.85 -20.99
C TRP A 131 -36.20 10.53 -21.21
N VAL A 132 -35.43 10.76 -20.13
CA VAL A 132 -34.16 11.46 -20.21
C VAL A 132 -33.04 10.43 -20.38
N PRO A 133 -32.28 10.45 -21.48
CA PRO A 133 -31.10 9.59 -21.60
C PRO A 133 -30.10 9.98 -20.50
N ARG A 134 -29.69 9.00 -19.70
CA ARG A 134 -28.67 9.17 -18.66
C ARG A 134 -27.46 8.29 -18.97
N PHE A 135 -26.31 8.96 -19.01
CA PHE A 135 -25.00 8.34 -19.02
C PHE A 135 -24.30 8.66 -17.70
N GLN A 136 -23.96 7.62 -16.93
CA GLN A 136 -23.17 7.77 -15.72
C GLN A 136 -21.99 6.82 -15.77
N PHE A 137 -20.79 7.39 -15.83
CA PHE A 137 -19.55 6.66 -15.70
C PHE A 137 -18.79 7.20 -14.50
N SER A 138 -18.47 6.34 -13.55
CA SER A 138 -17.51 6.66 -12.49
C SER A 138 -16.49 5.55 -12.39
N PHE A 139 -15.23 5.94 -12.20
CA PHE A 139 -14.13 5.05 -11.98
C PHE A 139 -13.34 5.56 -10.79
N TRP A 140 -13.00 4.69 -9.87
CA TRP A 140 -12.07 4.98 -8.80
C TRP A 140 -11.12 3.81 -8.59
N PHE A 141 -9.92 4.14 -8.17
CA PHE A 141 -8.84 3.20 -7.95
C PHE A 141 -8.17 3.55 -6.63
N PHE A 142 -7.98 2.54 -5.80
CA PHE A 142 -7.26 2.63 -4.55
C PHE A 142 -6.19 1.54 -4.55
N MET A 143 -4.99 1.95 -4.19
CA MET A 143 -3.85 1.06 -4.02
C MET A 143 -3.15 1.52 -2.75
N GLY A 144 -2.99 0.59 -1.80
CA GLY A 144 -2.37 0.90 -0.52
C GLY A 144 -3.14 0.33 0.66
N LEU A 145 -3.03 0.99 1.80
CA LEU A 145 -3.43 0.42 3.08
C LEU A 145 -4.74 1.03 3.56
N GLY A 146 -5.80 0.24 3.50
CA GLY A 146 -7.13 0.69 3.89
C GLY A 146 -7.95 -0.41 4.53
N ASN A 147 -8.72 -0.02 5.53
CA ASN A 147 -9.71 -0.87 6.17
C ASN A 147 -11.07 -0.48 5.61
N PHE A 148 -11.69 -1.40 4.89
CA PHE A 148 -12.97 -1.18 4.24
C PHE A 148 -13.96 -2.23 4.73
N VAL A 149 -15.15 -1.74 5.07
CA VAL A 149 -16.29 -2.59 5.38
C VAL A 149 -17.36 -2.28 4.34
N TRP A 150 -17.75 -3.29 3.59
CA TRP A 150 -18.82 -3.19 2.61
C TRP A 150 -19.95 -4.15 2.93
N TYR A 151 -21.15 -3.65 2.70
CA TYR A 151 -22.37 -4.41 2.75
C TYR A 151 -22.93 -4.46 1.34
N GLY A 152 -23.24 -5.65 0.86
CA GLY A 152 -23.85 -5.83 -0.44
C GLY A 152 -24.90 -6.92 -0.39
N ARG A 153 -25.86 -6.81 -1.31
CA ARG A 153 -26.86 -7.84 -1.55
C ARG A 153 -26.56 -8.45 -2.91
N ALA A 154 -26.21 -9.73 -2.92
CA ALA A 154 -26.09 -10.49 -4.16
C ALA A 154 -27.49 -10.88 -4.65
N TYR A 155 -27.72 -10.83 -5.95
CA TYR A 155 -28.94 -11.26 -6.63
C TYR A 155 -28.58 -12.37 -7.64
N GLY A 156 -29.49 -13.28 -7.89
CA GLY A 156 -29.21 -14.45 -8.73
C GLY A 156 -30.48 -15.14 -9.17
N LEU A 157 -30.33 -16.01 -10.16
CA LEU A 157 -31.39 -16.82 -10.73
C LEU A 157 -31.41 -18.24 -10.15
N ARG A 158 -32.49 -18.59 -9.44
CA ARG A 158 -32.68 -19.97 -8.97
C ARG A 158 -33.08 -20.89 -10.13
N PRO A 159 -32.63 -22.16 -10.13
CA PRO A 159 -33.11 -23.15 -11.09
C PRO A 159 -34.63 -23.36 -10.91
N GLY A 160 -35.39 -23.26 -12.00
CA GLY A 160 -36.85 -23.42 -12.03
C GLY A 160 -37.48 -22.80 -13.28
N PHE A 161 -38.69 -23.23 -13.64
CA PHE A 161 -39.50 -22.61 -14.70
C PHE A 161 -40.82 -22.11 -14.09
N PRO A 162 -41.09 -20.79 -14.11
CA PRO A 162 -40.25 -19.71 -14.62
C PRO A 162 -39.01 -19.44 -13.74
N PRO A 163 -37.91 -18.92 -14.31
CA PRO A 163 -36.71 -18.56 -13.56
C PRO A 163 -37.01 -17.46 -12.54
N GLN A 164 -36.71 -17.73 -11.26
CA GLN A 164 -36.96 -16.77 -10.18
C GLN A 164 -35.70 -15.94 -9.92
N ILE A 165 -35.75 -14.64 -10.20
CA ILE A 165 -34.74 -13.65 -9.79
C ILE A 165 -35.00 -13.32 -8.32
N GLY A 166 -34.03 -13.60 -7.45
CA GLY A 166 -34.14 -13.29 -6.02
C GLY A 166 -32.85 -12.74 -5.44
N ALA A 167 -32.97 -12.03 -4.32
CA ALA A 167 -31.82 -11.75 -3.47
C ALA A 167 -31.25 -13.09 -2.97
N VAL A 168 -30.00 -13.36 -3.31
CA VAL A 168 -29.29 -14.60 -2.99
C VAL A 168 -28.83 -14.55 -1.56
N ARG A 169 -28.11 -13.46 -1.20
CA ARG A 169 -27.48 -13.34 0.11
C ARG A 169 -27.07 -11.90 0.37
N ASP A 170 -27.32 -11.46 1.59
CA ASP A 170 -26.63 -10.30 2.15
C ASP A 170 -25.23 -10.75 2.56
N PHE A 171 -24.20 -10.09 2.05
CA PHE A 171 -22.83 -10.36 2.43
C PHE A 171 -22.20 -9.10 3.01
N LYS A 172 -21.31 -9.33 3.97
CA LYS A 172 -20.48 -8.32 4.59
C LYS A 172 -19.03 -8.66 4.25
N PHE A 173 -18.37 -7.78 3.53
CA PHE A 173 -16.95 -7.90 3.25
C PHE A 173 -16.17 -6.93 4.14
N ASP A 174 -15.34 -7.48 5.01
CA ASP A 174 -14.54 -6.74 5.99
C ASP A 174 -13.06 -7.02 5.75
N THR A 175 -12.39 -6.09 5.06
CA THR A 175 -10.96 -6.26 4.71
C THR A 175 -10.08 -6.25 5.95
N ALA A 176 -10.48 -5.51 7.00
CA ALA A 176 -9.72 -5.41 8.23
C ALA A 176 -9.69 -6.76 8.95
N LYS A 177 -10.83 -7.48 8.99
CA LYS A 177 -10.91 -8.81 9.58
C LYS A 177 -10.01 -9.82 8.84
N ILE A 178 -10.10 -9.87 7.51
CA ILE A 178 -9.30 -10.78 6.69
C ILE A 178 -7.81 -10.48 6.85
N LYS A 179 -7.43 -9.22 6.69
CA LYS A 179 -6.05 -8.75 6.86
C LYS A 179 -5.52 -9.06 8.27
N SER A 180 -6.35 -8.90 9.30
CA SER A 180 -5.97 -9.26 10.66
C SER A 180 -5.67 -10.74 10.78
N GLN A 181 -6.57 -11.62 10.31
CA GLN A 181 -6.39 -13.08 10.34
C GLN A 181 -5.13 -13.51 9.58
N VAL A 182 -4.94 -13.03 8.35
CA VAL A 182 -3.75 -13.31 7.54
C VAL A 182 -2.48 -12.81 8.24
N SER A 183 -2.48 -11.57 8.72
CA SER A 183 -1.31 -11.00 9.40
C SER A 183 -0.96 -11.74 10.70
N GLU A 184 -1.97 -12.24 11.42
CA GLU A 184 -1.78 -13.01 12.64
C GLU A 184 -1.21 -14.39 12.35
N THR A 185 -1.73 -15.10 11.33
CA THR A 185 -1.18 -16.38 10.89
C THR A 185 0.28 -16.26 10.48
N ILE A 186 0.63 -15.24 9.69
CA ILE A 186 2.01 -14.96 9.25
C ILE A 186 2.92 -14.67 10.46
N THR A 187 2.49 -13.78 11.36
CA THR A 187 3.33 -13.41 12.51
C THR A 187 3.47 -14.53 13.55
N ARG A 188 2.46 -15.39 13.71
CA ARG A 188 2.56 -16.61 14.53
C ARG A 188 3.49 -17.65 13.91
N ALA A 189 3.59 -17.71 12.58
CA ALA A 189 4.53 -18.56 11.86
C ALA A 189 5.99 -18.06 11.90
N GLY A 190 6.26 -16.95 12.59
CA GLY A 190 7.61 -16.39 12.70
C GLY A 190 8.02 -15.47 11.54
N TRP A 191 7.08 -15.05 10.72
CA TRP A 191 7.32 -14.16 9.58
C TRP A 191 6.87 -12.72 9.87
N THR A 192 7.52 -11.75 9.24
CA THR A 192 7.09 -10.36 9.31
C THR A 192 6.01 -10.11 8.27
N PHE A 193 4.82 -9.70 8.70
CA PHE A 193 3.78 -9.21 7.80
C PHE A 193 4.09 -7.77 7.42
N ARG A 194 4.45 -7.54 6.15
CA ARG A 194 4.80 -6.22 5.64
C ARG A 194 3.77 -5.75 4.62
N PRO A 195 2.99 -4.71 4.93
CA PRO A 195 2.19 -4.07 3.90
C PRO A 195 3.08 -3.34 2.89
N VAL A 196 2.75 -3.45 1.60
CA VAL A 196 3.42 -2.75 0.49
C VAL A 196 2.40 -2.01 -0.36
N ILE A 197 2.76 -0.82 -0.84
CA ILE A 197 1.81 0.03 -1.57
C ILE A 197 1.88 -0.29 -3.06
N TRP A 198 3.07 -0.53 -3.60
CA TRP A 198 3.21 -0.87 -5.00
C TRP A 198 2.98 -2.35 -5.27
N TRP A 199 2.19 -2.64 -6.29
CA TRP A 199 1.85 -4.00 -6.67
C TRP A 199 3.07 -4.83 -7.07
N PHE A 200 4.11 -4.22 -7.64
CA PHE A 200 5.31 -4.92 -8.09
C PHE A 200 6.14 -5.46 -6.92
N GLU A 201 6.03 -4.87 -5.72
CA GLU A 201 6.73 -5.36 -4.52
C GLU A 201 6.15 -6.66 -3.98
N ALA A 202 4.90 -6.97 -4.32
CA ALA A 202 4.21 -8.22 -3.99
C ALA A 202 4.15 -9.18 -5.20
N THR A 203 5.12 -9.10 -6.12
CA THR A 203 5.25 -10.03 -7.25
C THR A 203 6.67 -10.50 -7.45
N HIS A 204 6.89 -11.75 -7.87
CA HIS A 204 8.23 -12.27 -8.13
C HIS A 204 8.92 -11.53 -9.28
N GLY A 205 8.19 -11.19 -10.36
CA GLY A 205 8.71 -10.39 -11.46
C GLY A 205 9.16 -9.00 -11.02
N GLY A 206 8.31 -8.29 -10.27
CA GLY A 206 8.62 -6.95 -9.77
C GLY A 206 9.77 -6.93 -8.77
N VAL A 207 9.85 -7.90 -7.86
CA VAL A 207 10.97 -8.00 -6.92
C VAL A 207 12.29 -8.28 -7.64
N ARG A 208 12.31 -9.17 -8.64
CA ARG A 208 13.49 -9.40 -9.48
C ARG A 208 13.93 -8.15 -10.24
N PHE A 209 12.96 -7.39 -10.77
CA PHE A 209 13.23 -6.12 -11.45
C PHE A 209 13.85 -5.08 -10.50
N LEU A 210 13.29 -4.90 -9.30
CA LEU A 210 13.85 -4.00 -8.28
C LEU A 210 15.24 -4.43 -7.83
N GLN A 211 15.46 -5.74 -7.68
CA GLN A 211 16.79 -6.28 -7.41
C GLN A 211 17.75 -5.91 -8.55
N ALA A 212 17.37 -6.08 -9.82
CA ALA A 212 18.23 -5.69 -10.93
C ALA A 212 18.60 -4.18 -10.96
N LEU A 213 17.73 -3.30 -10.46
CA LEU A 213 17.97 -1.86 -10.42
C LEU A 213 18.85 -1.38 -9.25
N LEU A 214 18.81 -2.08 -8.12
CA LEU A 214 19.49 -1.65 -6.89
C LEU A 214 20.78 -2.43 -6.69
N PRO A 215 21.94 -1.80 -6.40
CA PRO A 215 23.17 -2.52 -6.11
C PRO A 215 23.03 -3.42 -4.87
N GLY A 216 23.60 -4.63 -4.93
CA GLY A 216 23.45 -5.69 -3.93
C GLY A 216 23.65 -5.32 -2.44
N PRO A 217 24.54 -4.39 -2.06
CA PRO A 217 24.65 -3.92 -0.68
C PRO A 217 23.37 -3.26 -0.14
N LEU A 218 22.59 -2.59 -1.00
CA LEU A 218 21.36 -1.91 -0.59
C LEU A 218 20.23 -2.88 -0.22
N TRP A 219 20.24 -4.11 -0.73
CA TRP A 219 19.23 -5.12 -0.38
C TRP A 219 19.37 -5.60 1.08
N ARG A 220 20.57 -5.50 1.66
CA ARG A 220 20.83 -5.90 3.06
C ARG A 220 20.49 -4.80 4.06
N VAL A 221 20.40 -3.56 3.61
CA VAL A 221 19.97 -2.46 4.46
C VAL A 221 18.46 -2.57 4.62
N SER A 222 17.99 -2.74 5.86
CA SER A 222 16.54 -2.73 6.11
C SER A 222 15.94 -1.48 5.47
N LEU A 223 14.85 -1.61 4.73
CA LEU A 223 14.23 -0.49 4.00
C LEU A 223 14.00 0.74 4.90
N ARG A 224 13.67 0.50 6.17
CA ARG A 224 13.57 1.53 7.21
C ARG A 224 14.85 2.36 7.39
N ARG A 225 16.02 1.71 7.44
CA ARG A 225 17.33 2.37 7.55
C ARG A 225 17.70 3.07 6.27
N PHE A 226 17.42 2.45 5.12
CA PHE A 226 17.64 3.06 3.81
C PHE A 226 16.89 4.39 3.71
N TRP A 227 15.59 4.39 3.97
CA TRP A 227 14.76 5.60 3.95
C TRP A 227 15.12 6.58 5.06
N ALA A 228 15.49 6.11 6.26
CA ALA A 228 15.92 7.00 7.35
C ALA A 228 17.20 7.80 7.01
N VAL A 229 18.04 7.30 6.10
CA VAL A 229 19.24 8.00 5.61
C VAL A 229 18.93 8.81 4.35
N LEU A 230 18.25 8.20 3.39
CA LEU A 230 17.97 8.83 2.10
C LEU A 230 17.11 10.09 2.26
N TYR A 231 16.18 10.10 3.21
CA TYR A 231 15.24 11.19 3.41
C TYR A 231 15.89 12.50 3.92
N PRO A 232 16.72 12.49 4.98
CA PRO A 232 17.55 13.64 5.33
C PRO A 232 18.42 14.12 4.17
N VAL A 233 19.10 13.19 3.48
CA VAL A 233 20.02 13.54 2.39
C VAL A 233 19.28 14.24 1.26
N SER A 234 18.13 13.70 0.84
CA SER A 234 17.34 14.31 -0.23
C SER A 234 16.77 15.67 0.13
N TYR A 235 16.44 15.89 1.41
CA TYR A 235 15.98 17.19 1.88
C TYR A 235 17.08 18.24 1.73
N PHE A 236 18.30 17.93 2.17
CA PHE A 236 19.44 18.83 2.02
C PHE A 236 19.80 19.07 0.56
N LEU A 237 19.69 18.05 -0.30
CA LEU A 237 19.90 18.21 -1.74
C LEU A 237 18.84 19.12 -2.38
N ALA A 238 17.56 18.97 -2.00
CA ALA A 238 16.48 19.80 -2.51
C ALA A 238 16.65 21.27 -2.07
N ILE A 239 17.00 21.51 -0.81
CA ILE A 239 17.33 22.86 -0.32
C ILE A 239 18.55 23.40 -1.05
N GLY A 240 19.62 22.63 -1.18
CA GLY A 240 20.83 23.04 -1.89
C GLY A 240 20.54 23.43 -3.34
N ALA A 241 19.70 22.65 -4.04
CA ALA A 241 19.26 22.95 -5.39
C ALA A 241 18.41 24.24 -5.46
N LEU A 242 17.47 24.43 -4.52
CA LEU A 242 16.72 25.68 -4.41
C LEU A 242 17.66 26.87 -4.18
N MET A 243 18.64 26.71 -3.29
CA MET A 243 19.69 27.68 -2.99
C MET A 243 20.49 28.10 -4.21
N GLN A 244 20.82 27.12 -5.07
CA GLN A 244 21.55 27.36 -6.30
C GLN A 244 20.70 28.10 -7.36
N VAL A 245 19.40 27.78 -7.47
CA VAL A 245 18.50 28.36 -8.48
C VAL A 245 18.09 29.79 -8.15
N GLY A 246 17.87 30.11 -6.87
CA GLY A 246 17.47 31.47 -6.47
C GLY A 246 18.52 32.54 -6.75
N GLY A 247 19.79 32.15 -6.93
CA GLY A 247 20.91 33.10 -6.98
C GLY A 247 21.11 33.84 -5.65
N THR A 248 22.20 34.59 -5.53
CA THR A 248 22.54 35.27 -4.26
C THR A 248 21.53 36.34 -3.84
N GLN A 249 20.76 36.89 -4.79
CA GLN A 249 19.78 37.94 -4.53
C GLN A 249 18.42 37.43 -4.02
N ALA A 250 18.09 36.15 -4.23
CA ALA A 250 16.83 35.58 -3.69
C ALA A 250 16.91 35.25 -2.19
N TRP A 251 18.09 35.25 -1.58
CA TRP A 251 18.28 34.88 -0.16
C TRP A 251 18.21 36.09 0.77
N THR A 252 17.13 36.85 0.66
CA THR A 252 16.83 37.91 1.65
C THR A 252 16.56 37.28 3.03
N PRO A 253 16.74 38.04 4.13
CA PRO A 253 16.39 37.55 5.47
C PRO A 253 14.96 37.02 5.57
N HIS A 254 14.03 37.60 4.81
CA HIS A 254 12.64 37.16 4.75
C HIS A 254 12.51 35.76 4.12
N ASN A 255 13.12 35.54 2.96
CA ASN A 255 13.07 34.24 2.27
C ASN A 255 13.78 33.14 3.06
N LEU A 256 14.89 33.48 3.73
CA LEU A 256 15.56 32.58 4.68
C LEU A 256 14.65 32.24 5.87
N GLY A 257 13.92 33.22 6.40
CA GLY A 257 12.92 33.00 7.45
C GLY A 257 11.80 32.05 7.02
N ILE A 258 11.26 32.21 5.80
CA ILE A 258 10.26 31.30 5.23
C ILE A 258 10.83 29.88 5.08
N LEU A 259 12.03 29.75 4.51
CA LEU A 259 12.68 28.45 4.34
C LEU A 259 12.94 27.78 5.69
N ALA A 260 13.42 28.53 6.69
CA ALA A 260 13.64 28.02 8.03
C ALA A 260 12.34 27.60 8.71
N PHE A 261 11.25 28.33 8.50
CA PHE A 261 9.93 27.96 9.02
C PHE A 261 9.37 26.70 8.37
N ILE A 262 9.42 26.59 7.03
CA ILE A 262 9.04 25.38 6.29
C ILE A 262 9.90 24.20 6.75
N SER A 263 11.20 24.42 6.94
CA SER A 263 12.12 23.43 7.46
C SER A 263 11.76 22.98 8.87
N ALA A 264 11.46 23.91 9.76
CA ALA A 264 11.08 23.61 11.13
C ALA A 264 9.75 22.83 11.19
N ILE A 265 8.77 23.18 10.36
CA ILE A 265 7.52 22.40 10.24
C ILE A 265 7.81 21.01 9.71
N TRP A 266 8.60 20.90 8.63
CA TRP A 266 8.97 19.62 8.03
C TRP A 266 9.67 18.73 9.05
N TRP A 267 10.77 19.19 9.65
CA TRP A 267 11.50 18.46 10.67
C TRP A 267 10.71 18.26 11.97
N GLY A 268 9.78 19.16 12.31
CA GLY A 268 8.89 19.00 13.46
C GLY A 268 7.92 17.85 13.26
N ILE A 269 7.20 17.83 12.13
CA ILE A 269 6.27 16.75 11.77
C ILE A 269 7.03 15.42 11.62
N TRP A 270 8.15 15.43 10.89
CA TRP A 270 8.91 14.20 10.63
C TRP A 270 9.72 13.72 11.81
N GLY A 271 10.30 14.63 12.58
CA GLY A 271 10.94 14.33 13.85
C GLY A 271 9.95 13.73 14.83
N LEU A 272 8.73 14.28 14.90
CA LEU A 272 7.65 13.72 15.72
C LEU A 272 7.17 12.36 15.21
N LEU A 273 6.95 12.18 13.91
CA LEU A 273 6.56 10.89 13.31
C LEU A 273 7.65 9.84 13.53
N ALA A 274 8.91 10.17 13.25
CA ALA A 274 10.04 9.30 13.54
C ALA A 274 10.11 8.98 15.04
N TRP A 275 9.90 9.97 15.92
CA TRP A 275 9.86 9.80 17.38
C TRP A 275 8.75 8.85 17.84
N MET A 276 7.52 9.04 17.35
CA MET A 276 6.36 8.19 17.64
C MET A 276 6.56 6.76 17.13
N LEU A 277 7.16 6.60 15.94
CA LEU A 277 7.19 5.33 15.21
C LEU A 277 8.48 4.52 15.45
N LEU A 278 9.60 5.15 15.80
CA LEU A 278 10.81 4.47 16.28
C LEU A 278 10.68 4.02 17.73
N GLY A 279 9.79 4.67 18.49
CA GLY A 279 9.70 4.52 19.93
C GLY A 279 10.95 5.09 20.59
N PHE A 280 10.80 6.01 21.55
CA PHE A 280 11.93 6.50 22.34
C PHE A 280 12.71 5.32 22.98
N PRO A 281 14.04 5.47 23.18
CA PRO A 281 15.01 4.42 22.99
C PRO A 281 14.81 3.25 23.93
N ALA A 282 15.24 2.07 23.46
CA ALA A 282 15.37 0.84 24.23
C ALA A 282 16.11 0.99 25.59
N PHE A 283 16.73 2.15 25.86
CA PHE A 283 17.28 2.55 27.14
C PHE A 283 16.28 2.44 28.31
N TRP A 284 15.03 2.87 28.17
CA TRP A 284 14.06 2.78 29.27
C TRP A 284 13.50 1.36 29.48
N ARG A 285 13.40 0.56 28.41
CA ARG A 285 12.96 -0.84 28.51
C ARG A 285 13.98 -1.76 29.20
N ARG A 286 15.25 -1.38 29.29
CA ARG A 286 16.24 -2.11 30.09
C ARG A 286 16.06 -1.86 31.59
N LYS A 287 15.68 -0.65 32.02
CA LYS A 287 15.46 -0.36 33.45
C LYS A 287 14.30 -1.17 34.04
N ALA A 288 13.21 -1.35 33.31
CA ALA A 288 12.07 -2.16 33.78
C ALA A 288 12.36 -3.66 33.89
N ARG A 289 13.47 -4.17 33.30
CA ARG A 289 13.92 -5.56 33.49
C ARG A 289 15.02 -5.72 34.54
N ALA A 290 15.65 -4.61 34.95
CA ALA A 290 16.70 -4.61 35.97
C ALA A 290 16.16 -4.31 37.38
N SER A 291 14.86 -4.04 37.52
CA SER A 291 14.19 -3.74 38.80
C SER A 291 13.06 -4.73 39.12
N GLY A 292 13.15 -5.94 38.54
CA GLY A 292 12.20 -7.04 38.75
C GLY A 292 12.92 -8.33 39.14
N GLU A 293 13.92 -8.20 40.01
CA GLU A 293 14.38 -9.23 40.94
C GLU A 293 13.93 -8.83 42.35
#